data_AF-V4HVY8-F1
#
_entry.id   AF-V4HVY8-F1
#
_cell.length_a   1.000
_cell.length_b   1.000
_cell.length_c   1.000
_cell.angle_alpha   90.00
_cell.angle_beta   90.00
_cell.angle_gamma   90.00
#
_symmetry.space_group_name_H-M   'P 1'
#
loop_
_entity.id
_entity.type
_entity.pdbx_description
1 polymer ?
#
loop_
_entity_poly.entity_id
_entity_poly.type
_entity_poly.pdbx_seq_one_letter_code
_entity_poly.pdbx_strand_id
1 'polypeptide(L)' 'MERAVLSKVMLTSLVVLFSANVFAGTSTWIGYAKDSADAANRARTANPNSWVHSCKNVSEAAPWLYTCTVVSRSYN' A
#
# COMPACT_ATOMS: atom_id res chain seq x y z
N MET A 1 40.40 10.84 -5.78
CA MET A 1 40.14 9.39 -5.56
C MET A 1 39.99 9.17 -4.05
N GLU A 2 39.30 8.08 -3.66
CA GLU A 2 38.87 7.64 -2.30
C GLU A 2 37.46 8.15 -1.89
N ARG A 3 36.36 7.44 -2.23
CA ARG A 3 35.74 6.26 -1.56
C ARG A 3 35.43 6.53 -0.07
N ALA A 4 34.16 6.83 0.23
CA ALA A 4 33.19 5.91 0.86
C ALA A 4 33.52 5.65 2.34
N VAL A 5 32.68 6.05 3.28
CA VAL A 5 31.55 5.28 3.86
C VAL A 5 30.99 6.18 4.97
N LEU A 6 29.74 5.97 5.41
CA LEU A 6 28.94 6.77 6.39
C LEU A 6 28.13 7.86 5.67
N SER A 7 26.91 7.59 5.21
CA SER A 7 25.79 7.45 6.13
C SER A 7 24.63 6.75 5.41
N LYS A 8 24.67 5.41 5.39
CA LYS A 8 23.56 4.53 4.96
C LYS A 8 22.60 4.23 6.12
N VAL A 9 22.49 5.13 7.12
CA VAL A 9 21.83 4.84 8.42
C VAL A 9 20.52 5.62 8.61
N MET A 10 20.03 6.33 7.60
CA MET A 10 18.73 7.04 7.68
C MET A 10 17.68 6.49 6.69
N LEU A 11 17.69 5.18 6.44
CA LEU A 11 16.63 4.54 5.63
C LEU A 11 16.00 3.33 6.34
N THR A 12 15.98 3.35 7.68
CA THR A 12 15.51 2.21 8.50
C THR A 12 14.46 2.57 9.56
N SER A 13 13.90 3.78 9.52
CA SER A 13 12.87 4.17 10.48
C SER A 13 11.69 4.86 9.79
N LEU A 14 10.98 4.14 8.94
CA LEU A 14 9.53 4.31 8.92
C LEU A 14 8.89 2.94 9.11
N VAL A 15 8.71 2.67 10.40
CA VAL A 15 7.95 1.60 11.03
C VAL A 15 6.79 1.17 10.15
N VAL A 16 7.02 0.04 9.51
CA VAL A 16 6.08 -1.04 9.30
C VAL A 16 5.05 -1.07 10.43
N LEU A 17 3.88 -0.47 10.20
CA LEU A 17 2.67 -0.78 10.96
C LEU A 17 2.00 -1.97 10.26
N PHE A 18 2.56 -3.16 10.51
CA PHE A 18 1.81 -4.41 10.35
C PHE A 18 0.71 -4.42 11.42
N SER A 19 -0.44 -3.82 11.12
CA SER A 19 -1.68 -4.27 11.74
C SER A 19 -2.07 -5.58 11.06
N ALA A 20 -1.54 -6.67 11.61
CA ALA A 20 -1.93 -8.04 11.31
C ALA A 20 -3.37 -8.29 11.77
N ASN A 21 -4.36 -7.78 11.03
CA ASN A 21 -5.65 -8.43 10.99
C ASN A 21 -5.54 -9.48 9.88
N VAL A 22 -5.01 -10.66 10.24
CA VAL A 22 -5.02 -11.84 9.38
C VAL A 22 -6.47 -12.33 9.31
N PHE A 23 -7.32 -11.58 8.60
CA PHE A 23 -8.49 -12.17 7.98
C PHE A 23 -7.95 -12.87 6.74
N ALA A 24 -7.98 -14.20 6.73
CA ALA A 24 -7.52 -15.01 5.62
C ALA A 24 -8.12 -14.47 4.31
N GLY A 25 -7.27 -13.88 3.46
CA GLY A 25 -7.68 -13.32 2.16
C GLY A 25 -7.62 -11.80 2.02
N THR A 26 -7.18 -11.00 3.01
CA THR A 26 -7.03 -9.54 2.82
C THR A 26 -5.58 -9.10 2.62
N SER A 27 -5.33 -8.32 1.57
CA SER A 27 -4.05 -7.68 1.23
C SER A 27 -4.23 -6.16 1.16
N THR A 28 -3.16 -5.39 1.36
CA THR A 28 -3.21 -3.93 1.24
C THR A 28 -2.45 -3.47 0.00
N TRP A 29 -3.11 -2.68 -0.85
CA TRP A 29 -2.47 -1.95 -1.94
C TRP A 29 -2.15 -0.53 -1.49
N ILE A 30 -0.96 -0.03 -1.78
CA ILE A 30 -0.55 1.35 -1.49
C ILE A 30 0.02 1.93 -2.77
N GLY A 31 -0.44 3.13 -3.16
CA GLY A 31 0.06 3.76 -4.37
C GLY A 31 -0.50 5.16 -4.60
N TYR A 32 0.03 5.77 -5.66
CA TYR A 32 -0.39 7.09 -6.09
C TYR A 32 -1.61 7.02 -7.00
N ALA A 33 -2.62 7.83 -6.72
CA ALA A 33 -3.86 7.90 -7.47
C ALA A 33 -4.46 9.32 -7.42
N LYS A 34 -5.28 9.66 -8.41
CA LYS A 34 -5.93 10.97 -8.49
C LYS A 34 -7.06 11.12 -7.46
N ASP A 35 -7.81 10.04 -7.26
CA ASP A 35 -8.94 9.95 -6.34
C ASP A 35 -9.11 8.50 -5.87
N SER A 36 -10.07 8.26 -4.97
CA SER A 36 -10.34 6.93 -4.42
C SER A 36 -10.83 5.92 -5.47
N ALA A 37 -11.46 6.39 -6.57
CA ALA A 37 -11.95 5.51 -7.63
C ALA A 37 -10.79 5.05 -8.54
N ASP A 38 -9.86 5.95 -8.87
CA ASP A 38 -8.61 5.63 -9.56
C ASP A 38 -7.74 4.68 -8.72
N ALA A 39 -7.63 4.93 -7.41
CA ALA A 39 -6.93 4.04 -6.49
C ALA A 39 -7.53 2.63 -6.49
N ALA A 40 -8.87 2.52 -6.44
CA ALA A 40 -9.56 1.25 -6.52
C ALA A 40 -9.33 0.53 -7.85
N ASN A 41 -9.35 1.25 -8.98
CA ASN A 41 -9.06 0.66 -10.28
C ASN A 41 -7.63 0.11 -10.35
N ARG A 42 -6.63 0.90 -9.91
CA ARG A 42 -5.23 0.45 -9.86
C ARG A 42 -5.04 -0.76 -8.93
N ALA A 43 -5.70 -0.76 -7.78
CA ALA A 43 -5.67 -1.87 -6.84
C ALA A 43 -6.28 -3.16 -7.43
N ARG A 44 -7.37 -3.06 -8.21
CA ARG A 44 -7.96 -4.18 -8.96
C ARG A 44 -7.04 -4.68 -10.06
N THR A 45 -6.41 -3.78 -10.83
CA THR A 45 -5.45 -4.17 -11.89
C THR A 45 -4.26 -4.90 -11.31
N ALA A 46 -3.75 -4.47 -10.15
CA ALA A 46 -2.66 -5.15 -9.46
C ALA A 46 -3.07 -6.51 -8.86
N ASN A 47 -4.37 -6.73 -8.61
CA ASN A 47 -4.90 -7.94 -7.98
C ASN A 47 -6.14 -8.46 -8.74
N PRO A 48 -5.98 -9.06 -9.93
CA PRO A 48 -7.08 -9.35 -10.86
C PRO A 48 -8.14 -10.33 -10.33
N ASN A 49 -7.85 -11.10 -9.26
CA ASN A 49 -8.77 -12.06 -8.64
C ASN A 49 -9.22 -11.63 -7.24
N SER A 50 -9.41 -10.33 -7.03
CA SER A 50 -9.77 -9.75 -5.75
C SER A 50 -10.83 -8.67 -5.91
N TRP A 51 -11.47 -8.27 -4.81
CA TRP A 51 -12.31 -7.09 -4.77
C TRP A 51 -11.73 -6.06 -3.81
N VAL A 52 -11.85 -4.78 -4.16
CA VAL A 52 -11.39 -3.68 -3.31
C VAL A 52 -12.50 -3.36 -2.31
N HIS A 53 -12.20 -3.52 -1.02
CA HIS A 53 -13.13 -3.27 0.06
C HIS A 53 -13.26 -1.79 0.39
N SER A 54 -12.13 -1.11 0.53
CA SER A 54 -12.09 0.31 0.84
C SER A 54 -10.80 0.92 0.31
N CYS A 55 -10.85 2.19 -0.08
CA CYS A 55 -9.68 3.00 -0.38
C CYS A 55 -9.77 4.28 0.43
N LYS A 56 -8.69 4.66 1.08
CA LYS A 56 -8.59 5.92 1.83
C LYS A 56 -7.29 6.62 1.49
N ASN A 57 -7.31 7.95 1.56
CA ASN A 57 -6.09 8.72 1.50
C ASN A 57 -5.26 8.46 2.78
N VAL A 58 -3.94 8.32 2.64
CA VAL A 58 -3.03 7.97 3.73
C VAL A 58 -2.74 9.16 4.64
N SER A 59 -2.70 10.38 4.08
CA SER A 59 -2.38 11.60 4.81
C SER A 59 -2.78 12.84 4.00
N GLU A 60 -3.36 13.83 4.67
CA GLU A 60 -3.69 15.13 4.06
C GLU A 60 -2.45 15.84 3.48
N ALA A 61 -1.25 15.57 4.02
CA ALA A 61 0.02 16.09 3.50
C ALA A 61 0.46 15.41 2.18
N ALA A 62 -0.13 14.27 1.84
CA ALA A 62 0.10 13.54 0.59
C ALA A 62 -1.25 13.20 -0.06
N PRO A 63 -1.95 14.19 -0.65
CA PRO A 63 -3.32 14.02 -1.15
C PRO A 63 -3.44 13.04 -2.32
N TRP A 64 -2.30 12.69 -2.93
CA TRP A 64 -2.17 11.71 -4.00
C TRP A 64 -1.85 10.29 -3.52
N LEU A 65 -1.55 10.07 -2.22
CA LEU A 65 -1.19 8.75 -1.70
C LEU A 65 -2.41 8.05 -1.09
N TYR A 66 -2.76 6.89 -1.64
CA TYR A 66 -3.91 6.10 -1.22
C TYR A 66 -3.47 4.73 -0.73
N THR A 67 -4.22 4.21 0.23
CA THR A 67 -4.17 2.83 0.66
C THR A 67 -5.53 2.19 0.42
N CYS A 68 -5.54 1.02 -0.21
CA CYS A 68 -6.72 0.24 -0.48
C CYS A 68 -6.63 -1.13 0.19
N THR A 69 -7.71 -1.52 0.88
CA THR A 69 -7.88 -2.88 1.37
C THR A 69 -8.44 -3.72 0.23
N VAL A 70 -7.74 -4.78 -0.10
CA VAL A 70 -8.04 -5.70 -1.20
C VAL A 70 -8.34 -7.06 -0.60
N VAL A 71 -9.41 -7.70 -1.03
CA VAL A 71 -9.85 -8.99 -0.51
C VAL A 71 -9.82 -10.00 -1.66
N SER A 72 -8.92 -10.96 -1.57
CA SER A 72 -8.80 -12.09 -2.49
C SER A 72 -10.09 -12.89 -2.52
N ARG A 73 -10.54 -13.26 -3.73
CA ARG A 73 -11.71 -14.12 -3.93
C ARG A 73 -11.41 -15.62 -3.77
N SER A 74 -10.15 -16.01 -3.57
CA SER A 74 -9.81 -17.40 -3.26
C SER A 74 -10.17 -17.75 -1.82
N TYR A 75 -11.46 -17.86 -1.54
CA TYR A 75 -11.94 -18.79 -0.53
C TYR A 75 -12.09 -20.13 -1.25
N ASN A 76 -11.29 -21.09 -0.80
CA ASN A 76 -11.36 -22.49 -1.23
C ASN A 76 -12.72 -23.08 -0.83
#